data_AF-A0A258VTG8-F1
#
_entry.id   AF-A0A258VTG8-F1
#
_cell.length_a   1.000
_cell.length_b   1.000
_cell.length_c   1.000
_cell.angle_alpha   90.00
_cell.angle_beta   90.00
_cell.angle_gamma   90.00
#
_symmetry.space_group_name_H-M   'P 1'
#
loop_
_entity.id
_entity.type
_entity.pdbx_description
1 polymer ?
#
loop_
_entity_poly.entity_id
_entity_poly.type
_entity_poly.pdbx_seq_one_letter_code
_entity_poly.pdbx_strand_id
1 'polypeptide(L)'
;MDFLKRKTFWYATISLLVFCTDIWVYFHLKDTSRLSAIPLTHTQTHTSTQPKAPTTPLKRELVLNSASSPVSSSPDRDLVEIKTRAAKLTSDDIQMLAQDAVNPQTHQDLRFKSVYLLAQNGHIPEILKQIVAAPIPENLNDRDRDFEHIVRAQAIEGIENSEERTFSKQIISELIQKTDNVFLLDRLNRAKNSLNDTDGSSEVQDNRELEKIIEN
;
A
#
# COMPACT_ATOMS: atom_id res chain seq x y z
N MET A 1 -1.21 -27.34 28.00
CA MET A 1 -0.06 -27.10 27.11
C MET A 1 -0.42 -27.08 25.62
N ASP A 2 -1.56 -27.65 25.20
CA ASP A 2 -1.92 -27.74 23.76
C ASP A 2 -2.43 -26.44 23.12
N PHE A 3 -2.87 -25.46 23.93
CA PHE A 3 -3.40 -24.20 23.42
C PHE A 3 -2.31 -23.22 22.97
N LEU A 4 -1.13 -23.25 23.61
CA LEU A 4 0.02 -22.43 23.21
C LEU A 4 0.64 -22.94 21.91
N LYS A 5 0.73 -24.27 21.74
CA LYS A 5 1.21 -24.91 20.51
C LYS A 5 0.32 -24.62 19.30
N ARG A 6 -1.01 -24.48 19.50
CA ARG A 6 -1.92 -24.08 18.42
C ARG A 6 -1.70 -22.63 17.98
N LYS A 7 -1.47 -21.70 18.91
CA LYS A 7 -1.24 -20.29 18.56
C LYS A 7 0.08 -20.10 17.81
N THR A 8 1.17 -20.72 18.28
CA THR A 8 2.46 -20.64 17.59
C THR A 8 2.42 -21.29 16.21
N PHE A 9 1.63 -22.35 16.03
CA PHE A 9 1.38 -22.95 14.72
C PHE A 9 0.69 -21.97 13.76
N TRP A 10 -0.34 -21.24 14.21
CA TRP A 10 -1.02 -20.24 13.38
C TRP A 10 -0.12 -19.05 13.02
N TYR A 11 0.68 -18.54 13.97
CA TYR A 11 1.64 -17.46 13.69
C TYR A 11 2.73 -17.90 12.70
N ALA A 12 3.29 -19.10 12.87
CA ALA A 12 4.26 -19.64 11.91
C ALA A 12 3.64 -19.84 10.51
N THR A 13 2.37 -20.22 10.44
CA THR A 13 1.65 -20.38 9.16
C THR A 13 1.37 -19.05 8.49
N ILE A 14 1.01 -18.00 9.25
CA ILE A 14 0.77 -16.65 8.72
C ILE A 14 2.08 -16.02 8.25
N SER A 15 3.17 -16.13 9.01
CA SER A 15 4.48 -15.60 8.60
C SER A 15 5.03 -16.34 7.38
N LEU A 16 4.80 -17.65 7.26
CA LEU A 16 5.14 -18.42 6.06
C LEU A 16 4.30 -17.96 4.85
N LEU A 17 3.01 -17.64 5.05
CA LEU A 17 2.15 -17.11 3.99
C LEU A 17 2.61 -15.74 3.50
N VAL A 18 3.07 -14.86 4.39
CA VAL A 18 3.66 -13.54 4.01
C VAL A 18 4.97 -13.74 3.22
N PHE A 19 5.82 -14.68 3.65
CA PHE A 19 7.05 -15.01 2.90
C PHE A 19 6.74 -15.65 1.53
N CYS A 20 5.68 -16.45 1.44
CA CYS A 20 5.20 -17.01 0.18
C CYS A 20 4.59 -15.95 -0.74
N THR A 21 3.97 -14.89 -0.21
CA THR A 21 3.48 -13.77 -1.04
C THR A 21 4.62 -12.99 -1.67
N ASP A 22 5.74 -12.78 -0.97
CA ASP A 22 6.92 -12.11 -1.55
C ASP A 22 7.58 -12.96 -2.65
N ILE A 23 7.65 -14.29 -2.46
CA ILE A 23 8.16 -15.22 -3.48
C ILE A 23 7.18 -15.32 -4.68
N TRP A 24 5.87 -15.30 -4.43
CA TRP A 24 4.86 -15.33 -5.50
C TRP A 24 4.87 -14.04 -6.31
N VAL A 25 4.99 -12.87 -5.67
CA VAL A 25 5.20 -11.57 -6.34
C VAL A 25 6.48 -11.59 -7.17
N TYR A 26 7.57 -12.14 -6.63
CA TYR A 26 8.83 -12.30 -7.35
C TYR A 26 8.71 -13.18 -8.61
N PHE A 27 8.01 -14.32 -8.54
CA PHE A 27 7.79 -15.20 -9.70
C PHE A 27 6.79 -14.62 -10.71
N HIS A 28 5.72 -13.96 -10.25
CA HIS A 28 4.69 -13.41 -11.12
C HIS A 28 5.19 -12.21 -11.94
N LEU A 29 6.08 -11.38 -11.38
CA LEU A 29 6.73 -10.28 -12.11
C LEU A 29 7.71 -10.80 -13.19
N LYS A 30 8.27 -11.99 -12.99
CA LYS A 30 9.23 -12.61 -13.92
C LYS A 30 8.54 -13.19 -15.18
N ASP A 31 7.33 -13.74 -15.06
CA ASP A 31 6.61 -14.37 -16.18
C ASP A 31 5.89 -13.37 -17.10
N THR A 32 5.45 -12.22 -16.59
CA THR A 32 4.82 -11.16 -17.42
C THR A 32 5.76 -10.57 -18.47
N SER A 33 7.08 -10.72 -18.29
CA SER A 33 8.08 -10.22 -19.24
C SER A 33 8.19 -11.05 -20.53
N ARG A 34 7.57 -12.24 -20.60
CA ARG A 34 7.72 -13.17 -21.74
C ARG A 34 6.56 -13.21 -22.73
N LEU A 35 5.46 -12.52 -22.47
CA LEU A 35 4.23 -12.65 -23.29
C LEU A 35 3.94 -11.45 -24.23
N SER A 36 4.81 -10.45 -24.31
CA SER A 36 4.60 -9.28 -25.17
C SER A 36 5.42 -9.35 -26.47
N ALA A 37 5.09 -10.29 -27.34
CA ALA A 37 5.59 -10.30 -28.72
C ALA A 37 4.57 -10.91 -29.69
N ILE A 38 3.56 -10.14 -30.09
CA ILE A 38 2.79 -10.41 -31.31
C ILE A 38 2.56 -9.07 -32.05
N PRO A 39 2.79 -8.98 -33.38
CA PRO A 39 2.89 -7.70 -34.09
C PRO A 39 1.54 -7.13 -34.54
N LEU A 40 1.50 -5.80 -34.64
CA LEU A 40 0.40 -5.00 -35.18
C LEU A 40 0.06 -5.40 -36.63
N THR A 41 -1.24 -5.53 -36.93
CA THR A 41 -1.75 -5.33 -38.28
C THR A 41 -2.80 -4.21 -38.27
N HIS A 42 -2.52 -3.18 -39.05
CA HIS A 42 -3.36 -2.02 -39.32
C HIS A 42 -4.65 -2.41 -40.04
N THR A 43 -5.79 -1.81 -39.68
CA THR A 43 -6.82 -1.36 -40.65
C THR A 43 -7.62 -0.20 -40.04
N GLN A 44 -7.62 0.95 -40.72
CA GLN A 44 -8.52 2.09 -40.47
C GLN A 44 -9.88 1.81 -41.12
N THR A 45 -10.99 2.37 -40.58
CA THR A 45 -12.15 2.93 -41.34
C THR A 45 -13.25 3.48 -40.39
N HIS A 46 -13.38 4.82 -40.41
CA HIS A 46 -14.61 5.64 -40.52
C HIS A 46 -15.69 5.85 -39.42
N THR A 47 -15.85 7.15 -39.09
CA THR A 47 -17.09 7.98 -38.99
C THR A 47 -17.89 8.10 -37.68
N SER A 48 -17.83 9.33 -37.12
CA SER A 48 -18.88 10.15 -36.48
C SER A 48 -19.99 9.47 -35.68
N THR A 49 -20.07 9.75 -34.37
CA THR A 49 -21.00 10.71 -33.72
C THR A 49 -20.70 10.69 -32.22
N GLN A 50 -20.52 11.85 -31.60
CA GLN A 50 -20.25 11.96 -30.16
C GLN A 50 -21.42 11.40 -29.34
N PRO A 51 -21.15 10.63 -28.28
CA PRO A 51 -21.60 11.08 -26.98
C PRO A 51 -20.41 11.18 -26.01
N LYS A 52 -20.50 12.18 -25.14
CA LYS A 52 -19.58 12.52 -24.04
C LYS A 52 -19.17 11.25 -23.27
N ALA A 53 -18.00 10.70 -23.58
CA ALA A 53 -17.44 9.54 -22.90
C ALA A 53 -16.91 9.96 -21.52
N PRO A 54 -17.10 9.12 -20.47
CA PRO A 54 -16.45 9.34 -19.19
C PRO A 54 -14.94 9.25 -19.40
N THR A 55 -14.18 10.18 -18.85
CA THR A 55 -12.70 10.20 -18.89
C THR A 55 -12.17 8.86 -18.38
N THR A 56 -11.82 8.00 -19.34
CA THR A 56 -11.67 6.55 -19.27
C THR A 56 -10.24 6.14 -18.82
N PRO A 57 -10.00 4.86 -18.45
CA PRO A 57 -8.85 4.33 -17.68
C PRO A 57 -7.42 4.64 -18.17
N LEU A 58 -7.25 5.29 -19.31
CA LEU A 58 -5.96 5.72 -19.85
C LEU A 58 -5.20 6.67 -18.90
N LYS A 59 -5.88 7.58 -18.18
CA LYS A 59 -5.21 8.47 -17.21
C LYS A 59 -4.75 7.70 -15.96
N ARG A 60 -5.52 6.70 -15.52
CA ARG A 60 -5.18 5.80 -14.39
C ARG A 60 -3.94 4.98 -14.71
N GLU A 61 -3.95 4.34 -15.88
CA GLU A 61 -2.80 3.60 -16.38
C GLU A 61 -1.61 4.52 -16.66
N LEU A 62 -1.77 5.79 -17.05
CA LEU A 62 -0.61 6.66 -17.24
C LEU A 62 0.07 7.02 -15.90
N VAL A 63 -0.70 7.29 -14.85
CA VAL A 63 -0.15 7.61 -13.51
C VAL A 63 0.52 6.39 -12.88
N LEU A 64 -0.02 5.17 -13.11
CA LEU A 64 0.51 3.91 -12.56
C LEU A 64 1.47 3.12 -13.46
N ASN A 65 1.38 3.22 -14.80
CA ASN A 65 2.24 2.53 -15.77
C ASN A 65 3.37 3.42 -16.30
N SER A 66 3.31 4.75 -16.14
CA SER A 66 4.56 5.53 -16.16
C SER A 66 5.47 5.15 -14.99
N ALA A 67 5.00 4.34 -14.03
CA ALA A 67 5.75 3.70 -12.97
C ALA A 67 6.34 2.32 -13.32
N SER A 68 6.18 1.85 -14.56
CA SER A 68 6.87 0.66 -15.06
C SER A 68 8.05 1.02 -15.95
N SER A 69 8.96 1.86 -15.45
CA SER A 69 10.36 1.74 -15.90
C SER A 69 10.77 0.27 -15.64
N PRO A 70 11.53 -0.39 -16.54
CA PRO A 70 11.99 -1.74 -16.26
C PRO A 70 12.69 -1.74 -14.89
N VAL A 71 12.17 -2.56 -13.97
CA VAL A 71 12.66 -2.66 -12.57
C VAL A 71 14.18 -2.65 -12.62
N SER A 72 14.78 -1.60 -12.04
CA SER A 72 16.23 -1.51 -11.99
C SER A 72 16.74 -2.68 -11.16
N SER A 73 17.94 -3.19 -11.43
CA SER A 73 18.55 -4.19 -10.54
C SER A 73 18.97 -3.62 -9.18
N SER A 74 18.46 -2.44 -8.80
CA SER A 74 18.83 -1.67 -7.60
C SER A 74 17.57 -1.10 -6.94
N PRO A 75 17.10 -1.72 -5.83
CA PRO A 75 15.91 -1.28 -5.10
C PRO A 75 15.97 0.19 -4.64
N ASP A 76 17.16 0.68 -4.27
CA ASP A 76 17.34 2.07 -3.83
C ASP A 76 17.03 3.08 -4.94
N ARG A 77 17.37 2.74 -6.19
CA ARG A 77 17.09 3.61 -7.34
C ARG A 77 15.60 3.66 -7.64
N ASP A 78 14.93 2.52 -7.53
CA ASP A 78 13.48 2.43 -7.73
C ASP A 78 12.74 3.25 -6.67
N LEU A 79 13.17 3.19 -5.40
CA LEU A 79 12.60 4.00 -4.32
C LEU A 79 12.74 5.51 -4.60
N VAL A 80 13.92 5.95 -5.04
CA VAL A 80 14.16 7.37 -5.39
C VAL A 80 13.27 7.82 -6.55
N GLU A 81 13.10 6.98 -7.58
CA GLU A 81 12.21 7.28 -8.69
C GLU A 81 10.75 7.40 -8.24
N ILE A 82 10.30 6.48 -7.38
CA ILE A 82 8.94 6.49 -6.83
C ILE A 82 8.71 7.75 -5.99
N LYS A 83 9.62 8.10 -5.08
CA LYS A 83 9.53 9.35 -4.29
C LYS A 83 9.49 10.59 -5.18
N THR A 84 10.35 10.63 -6.19
CA THR A 84 10.38 11.73 -7.17
C THR A 84 9.06 11.85 -7.93
N ARG A 85 8.43 10.72 -8.27
CA ARG A 85 7.11 10.70 -8.91
C ARG A 85 6.00 11.12 -7.95
N ALA A 86 6.02 10.60 -6.72
CA ALA A 86 5.06 10.93 -5.67
C ALA A 86 5.03 12.44 -5.39
N ALA A 87 6.20 13.10 -5.35
CA ALA A 87 6.33 14.53 -5.16
C ALA A 87 5.75 15.38 -6.31
N LYS A 88 5.54 14.79 -7.50
CA LYS A 88 5.00 15.47 -8.69
C LYS A 88 3.50 15.23 -8.92
N LEU A 89 2.83 14.51 -8.01
CA LEU A 89 1.40 14.24 -8.12
C LEU A 89 0.62 15.55 -8.07
N THR A 90 -0.31 15.71 -9.02
CA THR A 90 -1.26 16.83 -8.98
C THR A 90 -2.38 16.55 -7.97
N SER A 91 -3.16 17.57 -7.60
CA SER A 91 -4.33 17.38 -6.74
C SER A 91 -5.35 16.40 -7.32
N ASP A 92 -5.53 16.41 -8.65
CA ASP A 92 -6.38 15.45 -9.36
C ASP A 92 -5.85 14.01 -9.22
N ASP A 93 -4.52 13.84 -9.32
CA ASP A 93 -3.89 12.52 -9.19
C ASP A 93 -4.03 12.00 -7.75
N ILE A 94 -3.78 12.87 -6.76
CA ILE A 94 -3.94 12.54 -5.34
C ILE A 94 -5.38 12.10 -5.05
N GLN A 95 -6.37 12.85 -5.53
CA GLN A 95 -7.78 12.52 -5.32
C GLN A 95 -8.16 11.20 -5.99
N MET A 96 -7.68 10.96 -7.21
CA MET A 96 -7.92 9.71 -7.94
C MET A 96 -7.31 8.51 -7.19
N LEU A 97 -6.04 8.61 -6.77
CA LEU A 97 -5.36 7.55 -6.03
C LEU A 97 -6.02 7.28 -4.67
N ALA A 98 -6.49 8.33 -3.99
CA ALA A 98 -7.21 8.19 -2.72
C ALA A 98 -8.56 7.46 -2.90
N GLN A 99 -9.28 7.74 -3.98
CA GLN A 99 -10.51 7.03 -4.33
C GLN A 99 -10.23 5.56 -4.65
N ASP A 100 -9.18 5.29 -5.43
CA ASP A 100 -8.78 3.93 -5.77
C ASP A 100 -8.41 3.14 -4.50
N ALA A 101 -7.62 3.73 -3.59
CA ALA A 101 -7.19 3.11 -2.34
C ALA A 101 -8.34 2.53 -1.49
N VAL A 102 -9.46 3.27 -1.37
CA VAL A 102 -10.58 2.91 -0.48
C VAL A 102 -11.72 2.19 -1.18
N ASN A 103 -11.70 2.10 -2.51
CA ASN A 103 -12.78 1.46 -3.27
C ASN A 103 -12.60 -0.07 -3.31
N PRO A 104 -13.47 -0.87 -2.65
CA PRO A 104 -13.34 -2.32 -2.63
C PRO A 104 -13.56 -2.99 -4.00
N GLN A 105 -14.14 -2.28 -4.98
CA GLN A 105 -14.30 -2.77 -6.35
C GLN A 105 -13.03 -2.59 -7.20
N THR A 106 -12.06 -1.81 -6.72
CA THR A 106 -10.77 -1.62 -7.39
C THR A 106 -9.88 -2.84 -7.13
N HIS A 107 -9.15 -3.29 -8.16
CA HIS A 107 -8.23 -4.42 -8.04
C HIS A 107 -7.21 -4.21 -6.91
N GLN A 108 -6.97 -5.24 -6.09
CA GLN A 108 -6.11 -5.16 -4.90
C GLN A 108 -4.74 -4.53 -5.22
N ASP A 109 -4.04 -4.99 -6.25
CA ASP A 109 -2.75 -4.42 -6.65
C ASP A 109 -2.79 -2.91 -6.95
N LEU A 110 -3.87 -2.44 -7.59
CA LEU A 110 -4.05 -1.03 -7.91
C LEU A 110 -4.30 -0.21 -6.64
N ARG A 111 -5.10 -0.75 -5.71
CA ARG A 111 -5.33 -0.13 -4.40
C ARG A 111 -4.04 0.00 -3.60
N PHE A 112 -3.26 -1.08 -3.55
CA PHE A 112 -1.98 -1.09 -2.85
C PHE A 112 -0.99 -0.11 -3.47
N LYS A 113 -0.81 -0.15 -4.80
CA LYS A 113 0.07 0.80 -5.51
C LYS A 113 -0.36 2.25 -5.28
N SER A 114 -1.67 2.51 -5.24
CA SER A 114 -2.20 3.86 -4.99
C SER A 114 -1.80 4.37 -3.60
N VAL A 115 -2.02 3.57 -2.56
CA VAL A 115 -1.60 3.95 -1.20
C VAL A 115 -0.08 4.04 -1.09
N TYR A 116 0.65 3.10 -1.68
CA TYR A 116 2.11 3.13 -1.66
C TYR A 116 2.66 4.43 -2.25
N LEU A 117 2.16 4.85 -3.42
CA LEU A 117 2.60 6.09 -4.06
C LEU A 117 2.20 7.33 -3.23
N LEU A 118 1.00 7.33 -2.65
CA LEU A 118 0.56 8.40 -1.74
C LEU A 118 1.43 8.45 -0.47
N ALA A 119 1.80 7.30 0.09
CA ALA A 119 2.66 7.21 1.28
C ALA A 119 4.08 7.73 1.02
N GLN A 120 4.55 7.69 -0.23
CA GLN A 120 5.82 8.32 -0.62
C GLN A 120 5.71 9.83 -0.84
N ASN A 121 4.50 10.41 -0.80
CA ASN A 121 4.31 11.85 -0.87
C ASN A 121 4.31 12.43 0.56
N GLY A 122 5.37 13.18 0.88
CA GLY A 122 5.61 13.71 2.22
C GLY A 122 4.62 14.76 2.73
N HIS A 123 3.69 15.25 1.89
CA HIS A 123 2.86 16.43 2.15
C HIS A 123 1.34 16.16 2.17
N ILE A 124 0.93 14.89 2.24
CA ILE A 124 -0.50 14.52 2.21
C ILE A 124 -0.97 13.65 3.38
N PRO A 125 -0.52 13.88 4.63
CA PRO A 125 -0.90 13.04 5.77
C PRO A 125 -2.42 13.06 6.04
N GLU A 126 -3.15 14.14 5.70
CA GLU A 126 -4.61 14.19 5.84
C GLU A 126 -5.35 13.26 4.87
N ILE A 127 -4.83 13.07 3.65
CA ILE A 127 -5.39 12.11 2.69
C ILE A 127 -5.14 10.68 3.19
N LEU A 128 -3.94 10.42 3.70
CA LEU A 128 -3.60 9.11 4.27
C LEU A 128 -4.46 8.80 5.50
N LYS A 129 -4.73 9.79 6.36
CA LYS A 129 -5.69 9.66 7.47
C LYS A 129 -7.07 9.21 7.00
N GLN A 130 -7.58 9.78 5.91
CA GLN A 130 -8.89 9.40 5.37
C GLN A 130 -8.90 7.93 4.91
N ILE A 131 -7.80 7.44 4.34
CA ILE A 131 -7.64 6.03 3.96
C ILE A 131 -7.66 5.13 5.21
N VAL A 132 -6.91 5.50 6.26
CA VAL A 132 -6.89 4.73 7.52
C VAL A 132 -8.28 4.69 8.17
N ALA A 133 -8.97 5.83 8.19
CA ALA A 133 -10.29 5.98 8.82
C ALA A 133 -11.46 5.43 7.97
N ALA A 134 -11.21 5.02 6.72
CA ALA A 134 -12.25 4.48 5.87
C ALA A 134 -12.83 3.19 6.49
N PRO A 135 -14.16 3.00 6.49
CA PRO A 135 -14.77 1.82 7.09
C PRO A 135 -14.32 0.55 6.35
N ILE A 136 -14.00 -0.50 7.12
CA ILE A 136 -13.75 -1.83 6.57
C ILE A 136 -15.11 -2.52 6.41
N PRO A 137 -15.47 -3.04 5.23
CA PRO A 137 -16.72 -3.76 5.06
C PRO A 137 -16.80 -4.97 6.01
N GLU A 138 -17.92 -5.12 6.73
CA GLU A 138 -18.06 -6.15 7.78
C GLU A 138 -18.07 -7.59 7.21
N ASN A 139 -18.58 -7.74 5.98
CA ASN A 139 -18.83 -9.03 5.32
C ASN A 139 -17.68 -9.49 4.40
N LEU A 140 -16.43 -9.12 4.72
CA LEU A 140 -15.26 -9.62 4.00
C LEU A 140 -14.86 -11.02 4.49
N ASN A 141 -14.42 -11.86 3.54
CA ASN A 141 -13.65 -13.05 3.88
C ASN A 141 -12.30 -12.64 4.52
N ASP A 142 -11.64 -13.59 5.17
CA ASP A 142 -10.42 -13.32 5.93
C ASP A 142 -9.31 -12.72 5.06
N ARG A 143 -9.13 -13.22 3.84
CA ARG A 143 -8.13 -12.70 2.89
C ARG A 143 -8.36 -11.23 2.55
N ASP A 144 -9.60 -10.87 2.22
CA ASP A 144 -9.92 -9.48 1.86
C ASP A 144 -9.81 -8.56 3.08
N ARG A 145 -10.15 -9.05 4.27
CA ARG A 145 -9.96 -8.33 5.53
C ARG A 145 -8.47 -8.07 5.82
N ASP A 146 -7.62 -9.07 5.62
CA ASP A 146 -6.17 -8.92 5.76
C ASP A 146 -5.61 -7.92 4.75
N PHE A 147 -6.12 -7.94 3.52
CA PHE A 147 -5.74 -6.94 2.53
C PHE A 147 -6.13 -5.51 2.95
N GLU A 148 -7.33 -5.30 3.51
CA GLU A 148 -7.74 -4.00 4.05
C GLU A 148 -6.81 -3.51 5.18
N HIS A 149 -6.30 -4.43 6.00
CA HIS A 149 -5.31 -4.12 7.03
C HIS A 149 -3.97 -3.69 6.43
N ILE A 150 -3.48 -4.39 5.41
CA ILE A 150 -2.23 -4.06 4.71
C ILE A 150 -2.30 -2.66 4.10
N VAL A 151 -3.39 -2.35 3.39
CA VAL A 151 -3.59 -1.03 2.77
C VAL A 151 -3.57 0.09 3.82
N ARG A 152 -4.21 -0.11 4.98
CA ARG A 152 -4.23 0.90 6.05
C ARG A 152 -2.92 1.00 6.81
N ALA A 153 -2.22 -0.11 7.02
CA ALA A 153 -0.87 -0.09 7.60
C ALA A 153 0.09 0.72 6.72
N GLN A 154 0.05 0.51 5.40
CA GLN A 154 0.86 1.29 4.47
C GLN A 154 0.55 2.79 4.53
N ALA A 155 -0.72 3.17 4.74
CA ALA A 155 -1.11 4.56 4.93
C ALA A 155 -0.58 5.13 6.26
N ILE A 156 -0.60 4.34 7.34
CA ILE A 156 -0.01 4.73 8.64
C ILE A 156 1.49 5.00 8.50
N GLU A 157 2.23 4.13 7.80
CA GLU A 157 3.65 4.34 7.52
C GLU A 157 3.90 5.61 6.71
N GLY A 158 3.00 5.94 5.77
CA GLY A 158 3.08 7.22 5.04
C GLY A 158 2.90 8.43 5.95
N ILE A 159 1.98 8.36 6.92
CA ILE A 159 1.79 9.43 7.92
C ILE A 159 3.02 9.55 8.82
N GLU A 160 3.60 8.43 9.25
CA GLU A 160 4.84 8.37 10.04
C GLU A 160 6.01 9.05 9.32
N ASN A 161 6.16 8.79 8.02
CA ASN A 161 7.26 9.28 7.20
C ASN A 161 7.02 10.66 6.55
N SER A 162 5.89 11.31 6.85
CA SER A 162 5.58 12.64 6.31
C SER A 162 6.55 13.72 6.82
N GLU A 163 6.80 14.72 5.98
CA GLU A 163 7.62 15.88 6.32
C GLU A 163 6.95 16.76 7.40
N GLU A 164 5.62 16.66 7.56
CA GLU A 164 4.82 17.44 8.51
C GLU A 164 4.72 16.76 9.89
N ARG A 165 5.87 16.46 10.52
CA ARG A 165 5.94 15.60 11.73
C ARG A 165 4.99 16.00 12.86
N THR A 166 4.82 17.29 13.17
CA THR A 166 3.89 17.75 14.22
C THR A 166 2.43 17.43 13.89
N PHE A 167 2.05 17.63 12.63
CA PHE A 167 0.71 17.32 12.16
C PHE A 167 0.48 15.81 12.12
N SER A 168 1.48 15.02 11.67
CA SER A 168 1.44 13.56 11.74
C SER A 168 1.24 13.04 13.17
N LYS A 169 1.90 13.62 14.17
CA LYS A 169 1.70 13.25 15.59
C LYS A 169 0.25 13.46 16.04
N GLN A 170 -0.35 14.57 15.63
CA GLN A 170 -1.76 14.86 15.93
C GLN A 170 -2.68 13.84 15.27
N ILE A 171 -2.47 13.56 13.97
CA ILE A 171 -3.26 12.58 13.21
C ILE A 171 -3.17 11.19 13.83
N ILE A 172 -1.96 10.70 14.12
CA ILE A 172 -1.77 9.38 14.73
C ILE A 172 -2.46 9.31 16.10
N SER A 173 -2.35 10.35 16.92
CA SER A 173 -3.01 10.40 18.23
C SER A 173 -4.54 10.38 18.10
N GLU A 174 -5.10 11.07 17.11
CA GLU A 174 -6.54 11.05 16.81
C GLU A 174 -6.99 9.67 16.34
N LEU A 175 -6.23 9.02 15.45
CA LEU A 175 -6.54 7.68 14.94
C LEU A 175 -6.51 6.62 16.05
N ILE A 176 -5.56 6.71 16.98
CA ILE A 176 -5.47 5.81 18.16
C ILE A 176 -6.75 5.89 19.01
N GLN A 177 -7.32 7.08 19.17
CA GLN A 177 -8.52 7.27 19.99
C GLN A 177 -9.80 6.76 19.30
N LYS A 178 -9.79 6.63 17.96
CA LYS A 178 -10.96 6.31 17.15
C LYS A 178 -11.00 4.85 16.68
N THR A 179 -9.85 4.18 16.59
CA THR A 179 -9.79 2.81 16.11
C THR A 179 -10.09 1.82 17.24
N ASP A 180 -10.91 0.82 16.95
CA ASP A 180 -11.13 -0.37 17.76
C ASP A 180 -10.39 -1.60 17.20
N ASN A 181 -9.82 -1.47 15.99
CA ASN A 181 -9.08 -2.53 15.33
C ASN A 181 -7.70 -2.72 16.00
N VAL A 182 -7.51 -3.89 16.63
CA VAL A 182 -6.30 -4.24 17.38
C VAL A 182 -5.04 -4.20 16.51
N PHE A 183 -5.12 -4.66 15.25
CA PHE A 183 -3.99 -4.66 14.33
C PHE A 183 -3.57 -3.24 13.96
N LEU A 184 -4.54 -2.38 13.61
CA LEU A 184 -4.25 -0.98 13.28
C LEU A 184 -3.80 -0.20 14.52
N LEU A 185 -4.34 -0.51 15.69
CA LEU A 185 -3.93 0.11 16.95
C LEU A 185 -2.46 -0.21 17.27
N ASP A 186 -2.01 -1.45 17.07
CA ASP A 186 -0.59 -1.81 17.21
C ASP A 186 0.28 -0.97 16.27
N ARG A 187 -0.05 -0.92 14.97
CA ARG A 187 0.70 -0.12 13.98
C ARG A 187 0.71 1.38 14.29
N LEU A 188 -0.40 1.94 14.72
CA LEU A 188 -0.48 3.35 15.13
C LEU A 188 0.40 3.65 16.35
N ASN A 189 0.49 2.73 17.31
CA ASN A 189 1.38 2.90 18.46
C ASN A 189 2.86 2.84 18.07
N ARG A 190 3.25 1.95 17.15
CA ARG A 190 4.62 1.91 16.60
C ARG A 190 4.99 3.20 15.90
N ALA A 191 4.09 3.70 15.04
CA ALA A 191 4.25 4.97 14.35
C ALA A 191 4.36 6.14 15.34
N LYS A 192 3.55 6.15 16.41
CA LYS A 192 3.65 7.15 17.49
C LYS A 192 5.02 7.12 18.17
N ASN A 193 5.54 5.94 18.48
CA ASN A 193 6.85 5.79 19.13
C ASN A 193 8.00 6.24 18.22
N SER A 194 7.91 5.92 16.93
CA SER A 194 8.85 6.37 15.90
C SER A 194 8.84 7.90 15.74
N LEU A 195 7.66 8.51 15.65
CA LEU A 195 7.52 9.96 15.58
C LEU A 195 8.04 10.69 16.83
N ASN A 196 8.05 10.03 17.99
CA ASN A 196 8.62 10.54 19.23
C ASN A 196 10.09 10.16 19.43
N ASP A 197 10.74 9.59 18.40
CA ASP A 197 12.13 9.13 18.40
C ASP A 197 12.45 8.23 19.60
N THR A 198 11.45 7.47 20.08
CA THR A 198 11.54 6.70 21.34
C THR A 198 12.05 5.28 21.11
N ASP A 199 11.73 4.66 19.97
CA ASP A 199 11.99 3.23 19.73
C ASP A 199 12.48 2.88 18.32
N GLY A 200 12.91 3.88 17.55
CA GLY A 200 13.28 3.73 16.14
C GLY A 200 12.07 3.62 15.21
N SER A 201 12.31 3.43 13.91
CA SER A 201 11.24 3.29 12.91
C SER A 201 10.36 2.07 13.15
N SER A 202 9.14 2.08 12.60
CA SER A 202 8.24 0.91 12.66
C SER A 202 8.89 -0.38 12.14
N GLU A 203 9.74 -0.30 11.11
CA GLU A 203 10.51 -1.43 10.57
C GLU A 203 11.52 -1.99 11.58
N VAL A 204 12.25 -1.14 12.31
CA VAL A 204 13.19 -1.57 13.34
C VAL A 204 12.45 -2.26 14.49
N GLN A 205 11.26 -1.76 14.83
CA GLN A 205 10.41 -2.37 15.85
C GLN A 205 9.92 -3.75 15.39
N ASP A 206 9.52 -3.91 14.11
CA ASP A 206 9.12 -5.19 13.53
C ASP A 206 10.25 -6.22 13.56
N ASN A 207 11.44 -5.84 13.11
CA ASN A 207 12.60 -6.73 13.10
C ASN A 207 12.95 -7.22 14.51
N ARG A 208 12.89 -6.34 15.51
CA ARG A 208 13.11 -6.69 16.93
C ARG A 208 12.09 -7.71 17.44
N GLU A 209 10.85 -7.64 16.98
CA GLU A 209 9.84 -8.62 17.36
C GLU A 209 10.02 -9.97 16.67
N LEU A 210 10.46 -9.97 15.40
CA LEU A 210 10.82 -11.19 14.70
C LEU A 210 12.00 -11.90 15.36
N GLU A 211 13.03 -11.16 15.78
CA GLU A 211 14.18 -11.72 16.51
C GLU A 211 13.72 -12.44 17.80
N LYS A 212 12.82 -11.83 18.58
CA LYS A 212 12.26 -12.46 19.79
C LYS A 212 11.51 -13.76 19.51
N ILE A 213 10.92 -13.91 18.32
CA ILE A 213 10.21 -15.15 17.93
C ILE A 213 11.23 -16.23 17.53
N ILE A 214 12.32 -15.85 16.87
CA ILE A 214 13.38 -16.79 16.44
C ILE A 214 14.17 -17.32 17.64
N GLU A 215 14.37 -16.49 18.67
CA GLU A 215 15.11 -16.85 19.88
C GLU A 215 14.32 -17.72 20.88
N ASN A 216 12.99 -17.90 20.69
CA ASN A 216 12.10 -18.70 21.55
C ASN A 216 11.66 -20.01 20.88
#